data_AF-A0A976CDW7-F1
#
_entry.id   AF-A0A976CDW7-F1
#
_cell.length_a   1.000
_cell.length_b   1.000
_cell.length_c   1.000
_cell.angle_alpha   90.00
_cell.angle_beta   90.00
_cell.angle_gamma   90.00
#
_symmetry.space_group_name_H-M   'P 1'
#
loop_
_entity.id
_entity.type
_entity.pdbx_description
1 polymer ?
#
loop_
_entity_poly.entity_id
_entity_poly.type
_entity_poly.pdbx_seq_one_letter_code
_entity_poly.pdbx_strand_id
1 'polypeptide(L)'
;MDNYLYVTDTIHQKYYYRTAMIPTMPWKDNAPPETPQNSKKIYTEKRVILKWETAHTTLPQEKAVYYVVYRFEEIDKKDKDEKIIDKLDFEDAKNIVSIQRETIFYEKLSDKKYKYFVSAVDRLHNESKAIEVVE
;
A
#
# COMPACT_ATOMS: atom_id res chain seq x y z
N MET A 1 17.48 -25.63 19.02
CA MET A 1 18.40 -24.53 18.65
C MET A 1 17.97 -23.35 19.49
N ASP A 2 18.76 -22.97 20.47
CA ASP A 2 18.39 -21.93 21.43
C ASP A 2 18.93 -20.57 20.96
N ASN A 3 18.11 -19.51 21.08
CA ASN A 3 18.46 -18.12 20.78
C ASN A 3 19.43 -17.58 21.85
N TYR A 4 20.69 -18.01 21.77
CA TYR A 4 21.73 -17.62 22.71
C TYR A 4 21.96 -16.09 22.63
N LEU A 5 21.93 -15.42 23.79
CA LEU A 5 22.06 -13.97 23.96
C LEU A 5 20.95 -13.11 23.33
N TYR A 6 19.78 -13.69 23.03
CA TYR A 6 18.62 -12.95 22.48
C TYR A 6 18.94 -12.17 21.19
N VAL A 7 19.95 -12.59 20.44
CA VAL A 7 20.42 -11.87 19.25
C VAL A 7 19.35 -11.86 18.17
N THR A 8 18.65 -12.97 17.96
CA THR A 8 17.57 -13.02 16.96
C THR A 8 16.42 -12.11 17.36
N ASP A 9 16.06 -12.10 18.64
CA ASP A 9 14.97 -11.25 19.16
C ASP A 9 15.31 -9.77 19.02
N THR A 10 16.55 -9.38 19.33
CA THR A 10 17.04 -8.01 19.15
C THR A 10 16.98 -7.60 17.68
N ILE A 11 17.36 -8.49 16.77
CA ILE A 11 17.33 -8.21 15.33
C ILE A 11 15.88 -8.05 14.84
N HIS A 12 14.99 -8.95 15.25
CA HIS A 12 13.58 -8.88 14.88
C HIS A 12 12.91 -7.59 15.39
N GLN A 13 13.14 -7.24 16.66
CA GLN A 13 12.53 -6.05 17.27
C GLN A 13 13.11 -4.74 16.72
N LYS A 14 14.42 -4.70 16.44
CA LYS A 14 15.10 -3.46 16.06
C LYS A 14 15.05 -3.19 14.56
N TYR A 15 15.21 -4.22 13.73
CA TYR A 15 15.38 -4.07 12.28
C TYR A 15 14.19 -4.57 11.45
N TYR A 16 13.50 -5.63 11.88
CA TYR A 16 12.42 -6.27 11.10
C TYR A 16 11.01 -6.02 11.62
N TYR A 17 10.82 -4.96 12.41
CA TYR A 17 9.51 -4.65 12.98
C TYR A 17 8.53 -4.03 11.97
N ARG A 18 9.01 -3.64 10.77
CA ARG A 18 8.19 -3.10 9.68
C ARG A 18 8.28 -3.97 8.44
N THR A 19 7.20 -3.96 7.68
CA THR A 19 7.17 -4.55 6.34
C THR A 19 8.09 -3.75 5.42
N ALA A 20 9.03 -4.42 4.77
CA ALA A 20 9.89 -3.82 3.76
C ALA A 20 9.44 -4.25 2.36
N MET A 21 9.50 -3.34 1.40
CA MET A 21 9.32 -3.68 -0.01
C MET A 21 10.61 -4.26 -0.59
N ILE A 22 10.45 -5.07 -1.63
CA ILE A 22 11.58 -5.58 -2.42
C ILE A 22 12.07 -4.41 -3.29
N PRO A 23 13.39 -4.19 -3.41
CA PRO A 23 13.91 -3.12 -4.25
C PRO A 23 13.53 -3.32 -5.72
N THR A 24 13.33 -2.22 -6.42
CA THR A 24 13.13 -2.20 -7.87
C THR A 24 14.37 -2.69 -8.59
N MET A 25 14.18 -3.22 -9.80
CA MET A 25 15.26 -3.64 -10.69
C MET A 25 15.40 -2.68 -11.90
N PRO A 26 15.85 -1.43 -11.70
CA PRO A 26 15.86 -0.40 -12.75
C PRO A 26 16.75 -0.76 -13.95
N TRP A 27 17.71 -1.68 -13.76
CA TRP A 27 18.57 -2.17 -14.84
C TRP A 27 17.87 -3.11 -15.83
N LYS A 28 16.69 -3.63 -15.49
CA LYS A 28 15.87 -4.46 -16.39
C LYS A 28 14.74 -3.67 -16.99
N ASP A 29 13.99 -3.00 -16.14
CA ASP A 29 12.84 -2.18 -16.51
C ASP A 29 12.56 -1.20 -15.38
N ASN A 30 12.18 0.01 -15.75
CA ASN A 30 11.85 1.09 -14.83
C ASN A 30 10.48 1.70 -15.15
N ALA A 31 9.70 1.07 -16.03
CA ALA A 31 8.33 1.47 -16.32
C ALA A 31 7.40 0.96 -15.19
N PRO A 32 6.72 1.85 -14.46
CA PRO A 32 5.73 1.43 -13.47
C PRO A 32 4.46 0.90 -14.16
N PRO A 33 3.70 -0.01 -13.51
CA PRO A 33 2.43 -0.47 -14.03
C PRO A 33 1.38 0.66 -14.03
N GLU A 34 0.28 0.45 -14.76
CA GLU A 34 -0.85 1.37 -14.71
C GLU A 34 -1.49 1.42 -13.30
N THR A 35 -2.05 2.59 -12.95
CA THR A 35 -2.71 2.81 -11.67
C THR A 35 -4.01 2.00 -11.57
N PRO A 36 -4.33 1.38 -10.42
CA PRO A 36 -5.62 0.72 -10.21
C PRO A 36 -6.80 1.62 -10.57
N GLN A 37 -7.85 1.02 -11.14
CA GLN A 37 -9.06 1.73 -11.56
C GLN A 37 -10.26 1.36 -10.68
N ASN A 38 -11.35 2.12 -10.79
CA ASN A 38 -12.64 1.84 -10.15
C ASN A 38 -12.54 1.51 -8.64
N SER A 39 -11.67 2.23 -7.93
CA SER A 39 -11.50 2.06 -6.49
C SER A 39 -12.74 2.54 -5.74
N LYS A 40 -13.32 1.69 -4.89
CA LYS A 40 -14.50 1.95 -4.08
C LYS A 40 -14.27 1.59 -2.63
N LYS A 41 -14.67 2.47 -1.72
CA LYS A 41 -14.66 2.26 -0.28
C LYS A 41 -16.08 2.02 0.23
N ILE A 42 -16.31 0.84 0.78
CA ILE A 42 -17.63 0.43 1.29
C ILE A 42 -17.53 0.26 2.81
N TYR A 43 -18.36 0.98 3.56
CA TYR A 43 -18.50 0.77 4.99
C TYR A 43 -19.61 -0.23 5.28
N THR A 44 -19.29 -1.17 6.15
CA THR A 44 -20.24 -2.10 6.78
C THR A 44 -20.20 -1.85 8.28
N GLU A 45 -21.25 -2.22 9.01
CA GLU A 45 -21.39 -2.00 10.47
C GLU A 45 -20.17 -2.42 11.30
N LYS A 46 -19.36 -3.37 10.83
CA LYS A 46 -18.19 -3.90 11.54
C LYS A 46 -16.87 -3.79 10.76
N ARG A 47 -16.91 -3.43 9.48
CA ARG A 47 -15.75 -3.55 8.57
C ARG A 47 -15.74 -2.46 7.51
N VAL A 48 -14.54 -2.05 7.12
CA VAL A 48 -14.30 -1.26 5.90
C VAL A 48 -13.83 -2.22 4.82
N ILE A 49 -14.46 -2.15 3.65
CA ILE A 49 -14.11 -2.96 2.49
C ILE A 49 -13.58 -2.02 1.42
N LEU A 50 -12.35 -2.23 0.99
CA LEU A 50 -11.78 -1.54 -0.16
C LEU A 50 -11.83 -2.49 -1.34
N LYS A 51 -12.33 -2.03 -2.48
CA LYS A 51 -12.31 -2.76 -3.73
C LYS A 51 -11.69 -1.90 -4.80
N TRP A 52 -10.89 -2.49 -5.67
CA TRP A 52 -10.37 -1.82 -6.86
C TRP A 52 -10.33 -2.80 -8.02
N GLU A 53 -10.05 -2.30 -9.21
CA GLU A 53 -9.90 -3.11 -10.41
C GLU A 53 -8.48 -2.95 -10.97
N THR A 54 -7.97 -4.04 -11.51
CA THR A 54 -6.68 -4.05 -12.21
C THR A 54 -6.81 -3.25 -13.50
N ALA A 55 -5.89 -2.32 -13.73
CA ALA A 55 -5.83 -1.62 -15.00
C ALA A 55 -5.45 -2.58 -16.14
N HIS A 56 -6.07 -2.38 -17.30
CA HIS A 56 -5.85 -3.21 -18.48
C HIS A 56 -4.58 -2.75 -19.21
N THR A 57 -3.43 -3.34 -18.88
CA THR A 57 -2.23 -3.14 -19.69
C THR A 57 -2.17 -4.10 -20.87
N THR A 58 -1.65 -3.61 -22.00
CA THR A 58 -1.35 -4.41 -23.18
C THR A 58 0.01 -5.11 -23.05
N LEU A 59 0.91 -4.57 -22.23
CA LEU A 59 2.27 -5.07 -22.08
C LEU A 59 2.36 -6.07 -20.91
N PRO A 60 2.85 -7.31 -21.15
CA PRO A 60 2.97 -8.30 -20.08
C PRO A 60 3.91 -7.89 -18.93
N GLN A 61 4.85 -6.98 -19.20
CA GLN A 61 5.87 -6.53 -18.25
C GLN A 61 5.30 -5.53 -17.25
N GLU A 62 4.38 -4.67 -17.69
CA GLU A 62 3.69 -3.66 -16.89
C GLU A 62 2.44 -4.20 -16.17
N LYS A 63 2.27 -5.53 -16.17
CA LYS A 63 1.12 -6.16 -15.53
C LYS A 63 1.29 -6.12 -14.01
N ALA A 64 0.31 -5.54 -13.33
CA ALA A 64 0.23 -5.56 -11.88
C ALA A 64 0.19 -7.02 -11.35
N VAL A 65 1.11 -7.37 -10.46
CA VAL A 65 1.23 -8.69 -9.82
C VAL A 65 0.63 -8.66 -8.42
N TYR A 66 0.82 -7.57 -7.70
CA TYR A 66 0.27 -7.36 -6.37
C TYR A 66 -0.04 -5.89 -6.11
N TYR A 67 -0.74 -5.63 -5.02
CA TYR A 67 -1.22 -4.34 -4.60
C TYR A 67 -0.74 -4.04 -3.19
N VAL A 68 -0.45 -2.78 -2.94
CA VAL A 68 -0.08 -2.27 -1.62
C VAL A 68 -1.19 -1.35 -1.16
N VAL A 69 -1.71 -1.63 0.04
CA VAL A 69 -2.74 -0.83 0.69
C VAL A 69 -2.08 0.03 1.75
N TYR A 70 -2.18 1.34 1.57
CA TYR A 70 -1.75 2.33 2.54
C TYR A 70 -2.94 2.87 3.33
N ARG A 71 -2.68 3.20 4.60
CA ARG A 71 -3.64 3.84 5.49
C ARG A 71 -2.98 5.02 6.17
N PHE A 72 -3.61 6.17 6.02
CA PHE A 72 -3.19 7.40 6.68
C PHE A 72 -4.31 7.89 7.58
N GLU A 73 -3.96 8.32 8.80
CA GLU A 73 -4.88 9.03 9.67
C GLU A 73 -5.32 10.32 8.96
N GLU A 74 -6.61 10.67 9.04
CA GLU A 74 -7.11 11.93 8.47
C GLU A 74 -6.35 13.09 9.13
N ILE A 75 -5.43 13.70 8.38
CA ILE A 75 -4.76 14.94 8.79
C ILE A 75 -5.85 16.01 8.79
N ASP A 76 -5.99 16.71 9.92
CA ASP A 76 -7.02 17.73 10.12
C ASP A 76 -7.14 18.67 8.91
N LYS A 77 -8.39 18.94 8.53
CA LYS A 77 -8.85 19.71 7.36
C LYS A 77 -8.34 21.16 7.23
N LYS A 78 -7.36 21.57 8.04
CA LYS A 78 -6.73 22.89 7.98
C LYS A 78 -5.74 23.03 6.82
N ASP A 79 -5.18 21.92 6.33
CA ASP A 79 -4.37 21.88 5.11
C ASP A 79 -5.26 21.56 3.90
N LYS A 80 -6.10 22.53 3.53
CA LYS A 80 -7.06 22.46 2.41
C LYS A 80 -6.42 22.78 1.06
N ASP A 81 -5.13 22.52 0.90
CA ASP A 81 -4.45 22.67 -0.38
C ASP A 81 -4.59 21.35 -1.14
N GLU A 82 -5.00 21.45 -2.40
CA GLU A 82 -5.42 20.36 -3.31
C GLU A 82 -4.37 19.27 -3.60
N LYS A 83 -3.25 19.25 -2.87
CA LYS A 83 -2.11 18.34 -3.01
C LYS A 83 -1.79 17.59 -1.70
N ILE A 84 -2.81 17.07 -1.02
CA ILE A 84 -2.61 16.17 0.14
C ILE A 84 -1.77 14.95 -0.27
N ILE A 85 -1.96 14.45 -1.50
CA ILE A 85 -1.19 13.36 -2.11
C ILE A 85 0.32 13.63 -2.22
N ASP A 86 0.73 14.88 -2.46
CA ASP A 86 2.16 15.23 -2.59
C ASP A 86 2.84 15.36 -1.21
N LYS A 87 2.06 15.51 -0.13
CA LYS A 87 2.55 15.57 1.26
C LYS A 87 2.58 14.20 1.96
N LEU A 88 1.98 13.17 1.36
CA LEU A 88 1.90 11.84 1.94
C LEU A 88 3.18 11.08 1.64
N ASP A 89 3.88 10.66 2.69
CA ASP A 89 5.08 9.86 2.59
C ASP A 89 4.72 8.38 2.36
N PHE A 90 4.76 7.97 1.10
CA PHE A 90 4.57 6.57 0.68
C PHE A 90 5.83 5.72 0.88
N GLU A 91 7.00 6.33 1.14
CA GLU A 91 8.24 5.60 1.43
C GLU A 91 8.25 5.09 2.88
N ASP A 92 7.48 5.70 3.79
CA ASP A 92 7.41 5.27 5.17
C ASP A 92 6.57 3.99 5.34
N ALA A 93 7.28 2.90 5.65
CA ALA A 93 6.71 1.57 5.86
C ALA A 93 5.65 1.49 6.98
N LYS A 94 5.47 2.50 7.85
CA LYS A 94 4.36 2.48 8.84
C LYS A 94 2.99 2.63 8.19
N ASN A 95 2.93 3.24 7.02
CA ASN A 95 1.68 3.54 6.35
C ASN A 95 1.15 2.33 5.58
N ILE A 96 1.99 1.31 5.34
CA ILE A 96 1.63 0.05 4.70
C ILE A 96 0.81 -0.79 5.68
N VAL A 97 -0.44 -1.07 5.33
CA VAL A 97 -1.32 -1.95 6.10
C VAL A 97 -1.22 -3.38 5.62
N SER A 98 -1.24 -3.57 4.30
CA SER A 98 -1.27 -4.90 3.70
C SER A 98 -0.63 -4.88 2.31
N ILE A 99 0.01 -6.00 1.98
CA ILE A 99 0.51 -6.30 0.63
C ILE A 99 -0.21 -7.56 0.19
N GLN A 100 -0.99 -7.48 -0.87
CA GLN A 100 -1.86 -8.57 -1.30
C GLN A 100 -2.00 -8.65 -2.81
N ARG A 101 -2.29 -9.84 -3.33
CA ARG A 101 -2.55 -10.06 -4.76
C ARG A 101 -4.02 -9.87 -5.14
N GLU A 102 -4.89 -9.91 -4.14
CA GLU A 102 -6.33 -9.75 -4.32
C GLU A 102 -6.70 -8.27 -4.48
N THR A 103 -7.77 -8.01 -5.21
CA THR A 103 -8.30 -6.67 -5.46
C THR A 103 -9.34 -6.21 -4.44
N ILE A 104 -9.46 -6.95 -3.34
CA ILE A 104 -10.40 -6.69 -2.25
C ILE A 104 -9.63 -6.73 -0.93
N PHE A 105 -9.77 -5.69 -0.12
CA PHE A 105 -9.19 -5.63 1.22
C PHE A 105 -10.28 -5.44 2.27
N TYR A 106 -10.12 -6.13 3.40
CA TYR A 106 -11.04 -6.07 4.53
C TYR A 106 -10.31 -5.55 5.76
N GLU A 107 -10.80 -4.44 6.31
CA GLU A 107 -10.33 -3.92 7.58
C GLU A 107 -11.44 -3.91 8.62
N LYS A 108 -11.06 -4.07 9.88
CA LYS A 108 -11.98 -3.90 11.00
C LYS A 108 -12.28 -2.41 11.18
N LEU A 109 -13.56 -2.07 11.37
CA LEU A 109 -13.93 -0.67 11.60
C LEU A 109 -13.21 -0.15 12.85
N SER A 110 -12.66 1.05 12.74
CA SER A 110 -11.96 1.77 13.81
C SER A 110 -12.65 3.12 14.01
N ASP A 111 -12.62 3.64 15.23
CA ASP A 111 -13.26 4.92 15.58
C ASP A 111 -12.58 6.13 14.92
N LYS A 112 -11.36 5.96 14.41
CA LYS A 112 -10.65 7.01 13.67
C LYS A 112 -11.01 6.99 12.19
N LYS A 113 -11.09 8.18 11.60
CA LYS A 113 -11.22 8.35 10.16
C LYS A 113 -9.87 8.16 9.49
N TYR A 114 -9.84 7.25 8.52
CA TYR A 114 -8.64 6.96 7.73
C TYR A 114 -8.90 7.20 6.25
N LYS A 115 -7.88 7.73 5.58
CA LYS A 115 -7.76 7.75 4.13
C LYS A 115 -6.99 6.51 3.69
N TYR A 116 -7.48 5.88 2.64
CA TYR A 116 -6.88 4.69 2.07
C TYR A 116 -6.33 4.99 0.71
N PHE A 117 -5.13 4.50 0.45
CA PHE A 117 -4.53 4.55 -0.86
C PHE A 117 -4.14 3.17 -1.32
N VAL A 118 -4.24 2.93 -2.62
CA VAL A 118 -3.85 1.67 -3.22
C VAL A 118 -2.88 1.95 -4.35
N SER A 119 -1.76 1.24 -4.37
CA SER A 119 -0.85 1.21 -5.50
C SER A 119 -0.78 -0.18 -6.11
N ALA A 120 -0.45 -0.24 -7.39
CA ALA A 120 -0.17 -1.49 -8.09
C ALA A 120 1.35 -1.67 -8.21
N VAL A 121 1.80 -2.91 -8.10
CA VAL A 121 3.22 -3.25 -8.24
C VAL A 121 3.37 -4.36 -9.27
N ASP A 122 4.34 -4.19 -10.16
CA ASP A 122 4.64 -5.14 -11.23
C ASP A 122 5.50 -6.32 -10.74
N ARG A 123 5.98 -7.15 -11.67
CA ARG A 123 6.87 -8.29 -11.36
C ARG A 123 8.28 -7.86 -10.95
N LEU A 124 8.70 -6.67 -11.34
CA LEU A 124 10.04 -6.10 -11.09
C LEU A 124 10.05 -5.12 -9.92
N HIS A 125 8.96 -5.08 -9.16
CA HIS A 125 8.74 -4.28 -7.96
C HIS A 125 8.59 -2.78 -8.24
N ASN A 126 8.35 -2.38 -9.49
CA ASN A 126 8.02 -0.99 -9.82
C ASN A 126 6.59 -0.71 -9.35
N GLU A 127 6.44 0.36 -8.57
CA GLU A 127 5.18 0.78 -7.98
C GLU A 127 4.53 1.88 -8.83
N SER A 128 3.22 1.78 -9.06
CA SER A 128 2.44 2.81 -9.73
C SER A 128 2.05 3.94 -8.80
N LYS A 129 1.58 5.06 -9.37
CA LYS A 129 1.05 6.16 -8.58
C LYS A 129 -0.13 5.67 -7.72
N ALA A 130 -0.06 5.92 -6.42
CA ALA A 130 -1.11 5.54 -5.49
C ALA A 130 -2.41 6.32 -5.77
N ILE A 131 -3.54 5.63 -5.76
CA ILE A 131 -4.87 6.23 -5.91
C ILE A 131 -5.59 6.27 -4.55
N GLU A 132 -6.23 7.39 -4.24
CA GLU A 132 -7.09 7.50 -3.05
C GLU A 132 -8.38 6.69 -3.29
N VAL A 133 -8.69 5.78 -2.37
CA VAL A 133 -9.96 5.03 -2.42
C VAL A 133 -11.06 5.91 -1.84
N VAL A 134 -11.90 6.42 -2.74
CA VAL A 134 -13.06 7.25 -2.41
C VAL A 134 -14.29 6.37 -2.19
N GLU A 135 -15.26 6.91 -1.45
CA GLU A 135 -16.58 6.31 -1.18
C GLU A 135 -17.44 6.19 -2.43
#